data_AF-A0A954U0Y7-F1
#
_entry.id   AF-A0A954U0Y7-F1
#
_cell.length_a   1.000
_cell.length_b   1.000
_cell.length_c   1.000
_cell.angle_alpha   90.00
_cell.angle_beta   90.00
_cell.angle_gamma   90.00
#
_symmetry.space_group_name_H-M   'P 1'
#
loop_
_entity.id
_entity.type
_entity.pdbx_description
1 polymer ?
#
loop_
_entity_poly.entity_id
_entity_poly.type
_entity_poly.pdbx_seq_one_letter_code
_entity_poly.pdbx_strand_id
1 'polypeptide(L)'
;TYYKLTMAVSEAVTEPHIRSGQAFDFKWLHEQGQPKTMKRLRLVAGPMLGSLLNRITPTKANWSGANSSGWRDDILRVNGFDERMKYGGEDKELGDRLKNNGIRPIRLRYSAICLHLEHARGYVDPESYRRNQMIRHETRRGRLVWTPYGIEKANHADNGQHRAA
;
A
#
# COMPACT_ATOMS: atom_id res chain seq x y z
N THR A 1 5.62 0.90 -2.03
CA THR A 1 5.55 0.17 -3.32
C THR A 1 6.67 -0.84 -3.35
N TYR A 2 6.40 -2.07 -3.77
CA TYR A 2 7.40 -3.13 -3.89
C TYR A 2 7.87 -3.35 -5.35
N TYR A 3 8.99 -4.03 -5.52
CA TYR A 3 9.49 -4.53 -6.80
C TYR A 3 9.11 -6.01 -6.94
N LYS A 4 8.26 -6.33 -7.93
CA LYS A 4 7.78 -7.69 -8.17
C LYS A 4 8.83 -8.51 -8.90
N LEU A 5 9.20 -9.64 -8.31
CA LEU A 5 10.03 -10.64 -8.96
C LEU A 5 9.17 -11.51 -9.89
N THR A 6 9.78 -12.14 -10.89
CA THR A 6 9.12 -13.22 -11.63
C THR A 6 9.02 -14.47 -10.75
N MET A 7 8.18 -15.43 -11.14
CA MET A 7 8.08 -16.70 -10.40
C MET A 7 9.45 -17.41 -10.33
N ALA A 8 10.12 -17.55 -11.48
CA ALA A 8 11.45 -18.17 -11.55
C ALA A 8 12.47 -17.54 -10.59
N VAL A 9 12.53 -16.21 -10.53
CA VAL A 9 13.43 -15.51 -9.61
C VAL A 9 13.00 -15.70 -8.16
N SER A 10 11.68 -15.70 -7.89
CA SER A 10 11.14 -15.88 -6.54
C SER A 10 11.49 -17.25 -5.97
N GLU A 11 11.47 -18.30 -6.80
CA GLU A 11 11.85 -19.67 -6.43
C GLU A 11 13.37 -19.82 -6.25
N ALA A 12 14.18 -19.00 -6.94
CA ALA A 12 15.63 -18.98 -6.80
C ALA A 12 16.15 -18.19 -5.59
N VAL A 13 15.34 -17.29 -5.01
CA VAL A 13 15.72 -16.54 -3.80
C VAL A 13 15.77 -17.49 -2.60
N THR A 14 16.89 -17.46 -1.87
CA THR A 14 17.10 -18.24 -0.65
C THR A 14 17.42 -17.30 0.52
N GLU A 15 17.38 -17.81 1.75
CA GLU A 15 17.76 -17.03 2.93
C GLU A 15 19.19 -16.44 2.83
N PRO A 16 20.23 -17.18 2.38
CA PRO A 16 21.55 -16.61 2.13
C PRO A 16 21.55 -15.41 1.16
N HIS A 17 20.76 -15.47 0.08
CA HIS A 17 20.63 -14.36 -0.87
C HIS A 17 19.99 -13.12 -0.22
N ILE A 18 19.07 -13.31 0.72
CA ILE A 18 18.42 -12.22 1.47
C ILE A 18 19.42 -11.61 2.47
N ARG A 19 20.11 -12.45 3.26
CA ARG A 19 21.03 -12.00 4.31
C ARG A 19 22.24 -11.25 3.75
N SER A 20 22.77 -11.67 2.61
CA SER A 20 23.88 -11.00 1.94
C SER A 20 23.47 -9.72 1.19
N GLY A 21 22.17 -9.51 0.98
CA GLY A 21 21.65 -8.44 0.14
C GLY A 21 21.70 -8.75 -1.36
N GLN A 22 22.23 -9.90 -1.78
CA GLN A 22 22.30 -10.30 -3.20
C GLN A 22 20.92 -10.35 -3.88
N ALA A 23 19.86 -10.67 -3.14
CA ALA A 23 18.48 -10.63 -3.66
C ALA A 23 18.06 -9.23 -4.14
N PHE A 24 18.76 -8.16 -3.74
CA PHE A 24 18.52 -6.78 -4.19
C PHE A 24 19.48 -6.36 -5.32
N ASP A 25 20.47 -7.19 -5.67
CA ASP A 25 21.35 -6.96 -6.81
C ASP A 25 20.61 -7.26 -8.11
N PHE A 26 20.35 -6.21 -8.91
CA PHE A 26 19.65 -6.36 -10.17
C PHE A 26 20.42 -7.20 -11.20
N LYS A 27 21.75 -7.26 -11.15
CA LYS A 27 22.55 -8.13 -12.02
C LYS A 27 22.22 -9.59 -11.73
N TRP A 28 22.29 -9.99 -10.46
CA TRP A 28 21.92 -11.34 -10.04
C TRP A 28 20.46 -11.66 -10.37
N LEU A 29 19.53 -10.75 -10.06
CA LEU A 29 18.11 -10.94 -10.41
C LEU A 29 17.91 -11.17 -11.91
N HIS A 30 18.63 -10.43 -12.75
CA HIS A 30 18.53 -10.57 -14.19
C HIS A 30 19.07 -11.92 -14.69
N GLU A 31 20.18 -12.39 -14.10
CA GLU A 31 20.74 -13.73 -14.37
C GLU A 31 19.76 -14.85 -13.97
N GLN A 32 18.97 -14.65 -12.91
CA GLN A 32 17.90 -15.56 -12.50
C GLN A 32 16.59 -15.41 -13.31
N GLY A 33 16.55 -14.55 -14.34
CA GLY A 33 15.40 -14.41 -15.23
C GLY A 33 14.49 -13.20 -14.98
N GLN A 34 14.92 -12.20 -14.20
CA GLN A 34 14.18 -10.94 -14.06
C GLN A 34 14.34 -10.07 -15.32
N PRO A 35 13.25 -9.56 -15.94
CA PRO A 35 13.37 -8.75 -17.15
C PRO A 35 13.95 -7.35 -16.89
N LYS A 36 14.77 -6.88 -17.83
CA LYS A 36 15.30 -5.50 -17.86
C LYS A 36 14.23 -4.49 -18.28
N THR A 37 13.42 -4.07 -17.32
CA THR A 37 12.41 -3.01 -17.51
C THR A 37 12.78 -1.75 -16.74
N MET A 38 12.19 -0.60 -17.10
CA MET A 38 12.35 0.67 -16.36
C MET A 38 11.96 0.57 -14.87
N LYS A 39 11.16 -0.43 -14.49
CA LYS A 39 10.83 -0.69 -13.08
C LYS A 39 12.08 -0.99 -12.24
N ARG A 40 13.18 -1.46 -12.85
CA ARG A 40 14.46 -1.74 -12.17
C ARG A 40 15.03 -0.51 -11.48
N LEU A 41 14.70 0.70 -11.95
CA LEU A 41 15.11 1.95 -11.32
C LEU A 41 14.67 2.04 -9.86
N ARG A 42 13.63 1.30 -9.45
CA ARG A 42 13.29 1.19 -8.03
C ARG A 42 14.45 0.62 -7.22
N LEU A 43 15.14 -0.41 -7.72
CA LEU A 43 16.23 -1.08 -7.02
C LEU A 43 17.58 -0.38 -7.22
N VAL A 44 17.87 0.06 -8.45
CA VAL A 44 19.22 0.52 -8.82
C VAL A 44 19.42 2.03 -8.68
N ALA A 45 18.36 2.80 -8.42
CA ALA A 45 18.52 4.24 -8.22
C ALA A 45 19.24 4.47 -6.88
N GLY A 46 20.49 4.93 -6.95
CA GLY A 46 21.22 5.40 -5.78
C GLY A 46 20.57 6.63 -5.14
N PRO A 47 21.08 7.12 -4.00
CA PRO A 47 20.41 8.14 -3.18
C PRO A 47 20.01 9.42 -3.93
N MET A 48 20.92 9.97 -4.76
CA MET A 48 20.66 11.21 -5.51
C MET A 48 19.56 11.03 -6.55
N LEU A 49 19.69 10.01 -7.42
CA LEU A 49 18.71 9.73 -8.46
C LEU A 49 17.37 9.31 -7.84
N GLY A 50 17.38 8.51 -6.77
CA GLY A 50 16.19 8.09 -6.05
C GLY A 50 15.41 9.27 -5.47
N SER A 51 16.11 10.24 -4.88
CA SER A 51 15.50 11.49 -4.38
C SER A 51 14.83 12.29 -5.50
N LEU A 52 15.54 12.50 -6.62
CA LEU A 52 14.98 13.18 -7.78
C LEU A 52 13.74 12.46 -8.32
N LEU A 53 13.82 11.14 -8.51
CA LEU A 53 12.72 10.32 -9.03
C LEU A 53 11.51 10.32 -8.09
N ASN A 54 11.71 10.31 -6.77
CA ASN A 54 10.62 10.45 -5.80
C ASN A 54 9.92 11.80 -5.92
N ARG A 55 10.68 12.88 -6.16
CA ARG A 55 10.13 14.24 -6.31
C ARG A 55 9.30 14.41 -7.57
N ILE A 56 9.75 13.85 -8.71
CA ILE A 56 9.12 14.10 -10.01
C ILE A 56 8.10 13.02 -10.43
N THR A 57 7.99 11.91 -9.71
CA THR A 57 7.18 10.79 -10.19
C THR A 57 5.67 11.12 -10.20
N PRO A 58 4.97 10.90 -11.34
CA PRO A 58 3.54 11.21 -11.49
C PRO A 58 2.61 10.21 -10.77
N THR A 59 3.19 9.17 -10.17
CA THR A 59 2.40 8.18 -9.42
C THR A 59 1.66 8.89 -8.27
N LYS A 60 0.49 8.41 -7.84
CA LYS A 60 -0.22 8.94 -6.65
C LYS A 60 0.36 8.35 -5.35
N ALA A 61 0.51 9.17 -4.31
CA ALA A 61 0.94 8.72 -2.99
C ALA A 61 -0.28 8.18 -2.22
N ASN A 62 -0.68 6.94 -2.53
CA ASN A 62 -1.72 6.26 -1.78
C ASN A 62 -1.09 5.49 -0.62
N TRP A 63 -1.84 5.30 0.45
CA TRP A 63 -1.51 4.30 1.46
C TRP A 63 -1.48 2.91 0.83
N SER A 64 -0.41 2.15 1.05
CA SER A 64 -0.16 0.86 0.40
C SER A 64 0.23 -0.13 1.49
N GLY A 65 -0.69 -1.05 1.80
CA GLY A 65 -0.59 -1.91 2.99
C GLY A 65 0.66 -2.80 3.04
N ALA A 66 1.32 -3.03 1.90
CA ALA A 66 2.55 -3.83 1.83
C ALA A 66 3.77 -3.18 2.51
N ASN A 67 3.93 -1.86 2.41
CA ASN A 67 5.00 -1.13 3.09
C ASN A 67 4.57 0.33 3.24
N SER A 68 3.96 0.60 4.38
CA SER A 68 3.43 1.90 4.79
C SER A 68 3.58 2.04 6.29
N SER A 69 3.77 3.27 6.73
CA SER A 69 3.80 3.65 8.14
C SER A 69 3.01 4.94 8.34
N GLY A 70 2.45 5.12 9.52
CA GLY A 70 1.78 6.34 9.93
C GLY A 70 1.75 6.45 11.45
N TRP A 71 1.48 7.66 11.94
CA TRP A 71 1.35 7.87 13.38
C TRP A 71 0.13 7.12 13.92
N ARG A 72 0.29 6.49 15.08
CA ARG A 72 -0.80 5.76 15.74
C ARG A 72 -2.02 6.64 15.92
N ASP A 73 -1.84 7.86 16.42
CA ASP A 73 -2.92 8.79 16.71
C ASP A 73 -3.70 9.17 15.44
N ASP A 74 -3.03 9.33 14.30
CA ASP A 74 -3.71 9.64 13.03
C ASP A 74 -4.55 8.46 12.52
N ILE A 75 -4.06 7.23 12.70
CA ILE A 75 -4.79 6.00 12.35
C ILE A 75 -6.01 5.84 13.26
N LEU A 76 -5.86 6.11 14.56
CA LEU A 76 -6.96 6.05 15.52
C LEU A 76 -8.00 7.14 15.26
N ARG A 77 -7.59 8.37 14.89
CA ARG A 77 -8.51 9.48 14.55
C ARG A 77 -9.44 9.19 13.38
N VAL A 78 -9.09 8.24 12.51
CA VAL A 78 -9.96 7.80 11.41
C VAL A 78 -10.67 6.48 11.69
N ASN A 79 -10.42 5.85 12.84
CA ASN A 79 -10.91 4.54 13.27
C ASN A 79 -10.25 3.31 12.61
N GLY A 80 -9.00 3.40 12.15
CA GLY A 80 -8.31 2.24 11.55
C GLY A 80 -8.95 1.75 10.24
N PHE A 81 -8.82 0.48 9.88
CA PHE A 81 -9.39 -0.07 8.64
C PHE A 81 -10.91 -0.23 8.73
N ASP A 82 -11.63 -0.09 7.61
CA ASP A 82 -13.04 -0.45 7.54
C ASP A 82 -13.17 -1.98 7.43
N GLU A 83 -13.59 -2.64 8.50
CA GLU A 83 -13.58 -4.11 8.60
C GLU A 83 -14.66 -4.81 7.76
N ARG A 84 -15.57 -4.05 7.12
CA ARG A 84 -16.46 -4.62 6.10
C ARG A 84 -15.69 -4.97 4.82
N MET A 85 -14.57 -4.31 4.58
CA MET A 85 -13.79 -4.48 3.37
C MET A 85 -12.98 -5.77 3.42
N LYS A 86 -13.17 -6.63 2.41
CA LYS A 86 -12.35 -7.82 2.19
C LYS A 86 -11.13 -7.46 1.35
N TYR A 87 -10.47 -8.46 0.76
CA TYR A 87 -9.30 -8.23 -0.09
C TYR A 87 -9.59 -7.26 -1.25
N GLY A 88 -8.83 -6.16 -1.31
CA GLY A 88 -8.71 -5.28 -2.47
C GLY A 88 -9.15 -3.85 -2.20
N GLY A 89 -8.19 -2.95 -1.99
CA GLY A 89 -8.41 -1.51 -1.94
C GLY A 89 -8.77 -0.94 -0.56
N GLU A 90 -8.81 -1.78 0.46
CA GLU A 90 -8.97 -1.44 1.88
C GLU A 90 -7.88 -0.50 2.39
N ASP A 91 -6.63 -0.74 2.00
CA ASP A 91 -5.47 0.09 2.32
C ASP A 91 -5.61 1.51 1.75
N LYS A 92 -6.10 1.61 0.53
CA LYS A 92 -6.32 2.91 -0.13
C LYS A 92 -7.50 3.66 0.47
N GLU A 93 -8.53 2.96 0.94
CA GLU A 93 -9.68 3.57 1.60
C GLU A 93 -9.26 4.21 2.93
N LEU A 94 -8.50 3.50 3.76
CA LEU A 94 -7.86 4.07 4.96
C LEU A 94 -7.03 5.32 4.61
N GLY A 95 -6.21 5.23 3.55
CA GLY A 95 -5.44 6.36 3.06
C GLY A 95 -6.30 7.53 2.55
N ASP A 96 -7.50 7.26 2.02
CA ASP A 96 -8.44 8.30 1.60
C ASP A 96 -9.04 9.01 2.84
N ARG A 97 -9.42 8.30 3.90
CA ARG A 97 -9.86 8.89 5.18
C ARG A 97 -8.77 9.73 5.86
N LEU A 98 -7.53 9.24 5.89
CA LEU A 98 -6.39 10.01 6.44
C LEU A 98 -6.20 11.34 5.69
N LYS A 99 -6.30 11.35 4.36
CA LYS A 99 -6.25 12.59 3.57
C LYS A 99 -7.42 13.52 3.84
N ASN A 100 -8.62 12.96 4.00
CA ASN A 100 -9.80 13.74 4.37
C ASN A 100 -9.60 14.40 5.74
N ASN A 101 -8.85 13.74 6.64
CA ASN A 101 -8.41 14.29 7.94
C ASN A 101 -7.19 15.23 7.86
N GLY A 102 -6.85 15.74 6.67
CA GLY A 102 -5.75 16.69 6.49
C GLY A 102 -4.35 16.08 6.43
N ILE A 103 -4.19 14.77 6.56
CA ILE A 103 -2.87 14.13 6.51
C ILE A 103 -2.33 14.10 5.08
N ARG A 104 -1.12 14.63 4.90
CA ARG A 104 -0.43 14.63 3.60
C ARG A 104 0.39 13.35 3.42
N PRO A 105 0.11 12.52 2.40
CA PRO A 105 0.87 11.30 2.18
C PRO A 105 2.27 11.58 1.63
N ILE A 106 3.25 10.83 2.11
CA ILE A 106 4.63 10.82 1.62
C ILE A 106 4.89 9.49 0.91
N ARG A 107 5.70 9.50 -0.15
CA ARG A 107 6.09 8.28 -0.88
C ARG A 107 7.59 8.21 -1.09
N LEU A 108 8.15 7.04 -0.83
CA LEU A 108 9.57 6.71 -0.97
C LEU A 108 9.80 5.55 -1.96
N ARG A 109 9.24 5.67 -3.18
CA ARG A 109 9.19 4.59 -4.19
C ARG A 109 10.56 4.12 -4.68
N TYR A 110 11.54 5.02 -4.69
CA TYR A 110 12.91 4.80 -5.15
C TYR A 110 13.93 4.84 -4.00
N SER A 111 13.48 4.64 -2.75
CA SER A 111 14.35 4.76 -1.56
C SER A 111 14.10 3.70 -0.49
N ALA A 112 12.85 3.25 -0.31
CA ALA A 112 12.49 2.21 0.66
C ALA A 112 11.79 1.04 -0.05
N ILE A 113 12.58 0.24 -0.77
CA ILE A 113 12.06 -0.81 -1.64
C ILE A 113 11.93 -2.13 -0.89
N CYS A 114 10.77 -2.76 -1.03
CA CYS A 114 10.59 -4.17 -0.69
C CYS A 114 10.60 -5.01 -1.97
N LEU A 115 11.16 -6.21 -1.90
CA LEU A 115 10.97 -7.23 -2.92
C LEU A 115 9.65 -7.98 -2.64
N HIS A 116 8.94 -8.33 -3.70
CA HIS A 116 7.78 -9.20 -3.63
C HIS A 116 8.11 -10.49 -4.35
N LEU A 117 8.21 -11.57 -3.59
CA LEU A 117 8.23 -12.93 -4.10
C LEU A 117 6.85 -13.20 -4.71
N GLU A 118 6.81 -13.55 -5.99
CA GLU A 118 5.56 -13.81 -6.68
C GLU A 118 4.93 -15.11 -6.16
N HIS A 119 3.60 -15.12 -6.12
CA HIS A 119 2.81 -16.24 -5.66
C HIS A 119 1.47 -16.26 -6.41
N ALA A 120 0.81 -17.42 -6.45
CA ALA A 120 -0.54 -17.53 -7.00
C ALA A 120 -1.54 -16.68 -6.19
N ARG A 121 -2.58 -16.17 -6.86
CA ARG A 121 -3.57 -15.25 -6.26
C ARG A 121 -4.96 -15.89 -6.24
N GLY A 122 -5.17 -16.82 -5.33
CA GLY A 122 -6.46 -17.52 -5.16
C GLY A 122 -7.52 -16.76 -4.38
N TYR A 123 -7.21 -15.60 -3.80
CA TYR A 123 -8.05 -14.89 -2.83
C TYR A 123 -8.89 -13.74 -3.42
N VAL A 124 -8.92 -13.58 -4.75
CA VAL A 124 -9.59 -12.44 -5.41
C VAL A 124 -11.06 -12.80 -5.70
N ASP A 125 -11.97 -12.18 -4.95
CA ASP A 125 -13.41 -12.27 -5.19
C ASP A 125 -13.94 -11.00 -5.89
N PRO A 126 -14.52 -11.10 -7.10
CA PRO A 126 -15.07 -9.96 -7.83
C PRO A 126 -16.17 -9.20 -7.08
N GLU A 127 -16.99 -9.90 -6.29
CA GLU A 127 -18.09 -9.28 -5.54
C GLU A 127 -17.54 -8.40 -4.40
N SER A 128 -16.61 -8.96 -3.62
CA SER A 128 -15.84 -8.22 -2.61
C SER A 128 -15.13 -7.00 -3.18
N TYR A 129 -14.50 -7.15 -4.35
CA TYR A 129 -13.85 -6.02 -5.02
C TYR A 129 -14.83 -4.90 -5.37
N ARG A 130 -16.02 -5.23 -5.91
CA ARG A 130 -17.06 -4.25 -6.21
C ARG A 130 -17.56 -3.54 -4.96
N ARG A 131 -17.85 -4.29 -3.88
CA ARG A 131 -18.27 -3.74 -2.59
C ARG A 131 -17.22 -2.77 -2.02
N ASN A 132 -15.96 -3.16 -2.03
CA ASN A 132 -14.85 -2.32 -1.57
C ASN A 132 -14.74 -1.02 -2.38
N GLN A 133 -14.92 -1.11 -3.70
CA GLN A 133 -14.89 0.05 -4.57
C GLN A 133 -16.06 1.02 -4.31
N MET A 134 -17.24 0.50 -3.96
CA MET A 134 -18.38 1.32 -3.54
C MET A 134 -18.09 2.05 -2.23
N ILE A 135 -17.64 1.34 -1.19
CA ILE A 135 -17.26 1.94 0.11
C ILE A 135 -16.24 3.06 -0.10
N ARG A 136 -15.18 2.79 -0.86
CA ARG A 136 -14.14 3.79 -1.13
C ARG A 136 -14.64 4.97 -1.96
N HIS A 137 -15.57 4.75 -2.89
CA HIS A 137 -16.21 5.82 -3.64
C HIS A 137 -17.04 6.72 -2.71
N GLU A 138 -17.80 6.15 -1.79
CA GLU A 138 -18.55 6.88 -0.76
C GLU A 138 -17.64 7.70 0.15
N THR A 139 -16.55 7.10 0.65
CA THR A 139 -15.53 7.79 1.45
C THR A 139 -14.98 9.03 0.74
N ARG A 140 -14.70 8.91 -0.57
CA ARG A 140 -14.17 10.04 -1.36
C ARG A 140 -15.22 11.10 -1.63
N ARG A 141 -16.42 10.70 -2.05
CA ARG A 141 -17.51 11.62 -2.40
C ARG A 141 -18.00 12.39 -1.18
N GLY A 142 -18.17 11.70 -0.06
CA GLY A 142 -18.61 12.28 1.21
C GLY A 142 -17.49 12.92 2.02
N ARG A 143 -16.22 12.85 1.56
CA ARG A 143 -15.04 13.26 2.32
C ARG A 143 -15.03 12.69 3.75
N LEU A 144 -15.44 11.43 3.89
CA LEU A 144 -15.57 10.78 5.19
C LEU A 144 -14.19 10.70 5.86
N VAL A 145 -14.12 11.06 7.13
CA VAL A 145 -12.90 10.97 7.96
C VAL A 145 -12.94 9.72 8.83
N TRP A 146 -14.13 9.31 9.26
CA TRP A 146 -14.35 8.22 10.20
C TRP A 146 -15.18 7.11 9.55
N THR A 147 -14.90 5.85 9.89
CA THR A 147 -15.80 4.72 9.58
C THR A 147 -16.41 4.18 10.87
N PRO A 148 -17.73 3.90 10.94
CA PRO A 148 -18.32 3.26 12.12
C PRO A 148 -18.02 1.75 12.21
N TYR A 149 -17.31 1.20 11.21
CA TYR A 149 -16.95 -0.22 11.11
C TYR A 149 -15.45 -0.47 11.35
N GLY A 150 -14.81 0.46 12.06
CA GLY A 150 -13.39 0.43 12.34
C GLY A 150 -13.04 -0.28 13.65
N ILE A 151 -11.94 0.15 14.29
CA ILE A 151 -11.49 -0.36 15.59
C ILE A 151 -12.59 -0.24 16.64
N GLU A 152 -13.13 0.98 16.79
CA GLU A 152 -14.31 1.24 17.61
C GLU A 152 -15.56 0.87 16.83
N LYS A 153 -16.34 -0.06 17.38
CA LYS A 153 -17.66 -0.40 16.85
C LYS A 153 -18.62 0.64 17.35
N ALA A 154 -19.35 1.29 16.44
CA ALA A 154 -20.54 2.02 16.85
C ALA A 154 -21.44 1.00 17.56
N ASN A 155 -21.63 1.15 18.88
CA ASN A 155 -22.64 0.39 19.58
C ASN A 155 -23.94 0.55 18.79
N HIS A 156 -24.65 -0.54 18.53
CA HIS A 156 -25.93 -0.55 17.79
C HIS A 156 -27.08 0.18 18.52
N ALA A 157 -26.75 1.16 19.36
CA ALA A 157 -27.65 2.06 20.05
C ALA A 157 -26.97 3.44 20.14
N ASP A 158 -27.03 4.22 19.06
CA ASP A 158 -27.67 5.54 19.15
C ASP A 158 -27.91 6.12 17.75
N ASN A 159 -29.19 6.34 17.44
CA ASN A 159 -29.61 7.26 16.38
C ASN A 159 -29.37 8.68 16.91
N GLY A 160 -28.21 9.26 16.65
CA GLY A 160 -27.89 10.59 17.18
C GLY A 160 -26.91 11.35 16.30
N GLN A 161 -27.33 12.53 15.88
CA GLN A 161 -26.63 13.42 14.96
C GLN A 161 -25.24 13.88 15.46
N HIS A 162 -24.41 14.26 14.48
CA HIS A 162 -23.24 15.16 14.58
C HIS A 162 -22.03 14.73 15.40
N ARG A 163 -20.89 14.58 14.70
CA ARG A 163 -19.65 15.30 15.03
C ARG A 163 -18.92 15.75 13.76
N ALA A 164 -19.24 16.95 13.33
CA ALA A 164 -18.31 17.83 12.63
C ALA A 164 -18.08 19.02 13.56
N ALA A 165 -16.86 19.13 14.09
CA ALA A 165 -16.28 20.32 14.69
C ALA A 165 -14.77 20.25 14.39
#